data_AF-A0A9P7XBN1-F1
#
_entry.id   AF-A0A9P7XBN1-F1
#
_cell.length_a   1.000
_cell.length_b   1.000
_cell.length_c   1.000
_cell.angle_alpha   90.00
_cell.angle_beta   90.00
_cell.angle_gamma   90.00
#
_symmetry.space_group_name_H-M   'P 1'
#
loop_
_entity.id
_entity.type
_entity.pdbx_description
1 polymer ?
#
loop_
_entity_poly.entity_id
_entity_poly.type
_entity_poly.pdbx_seq_one_letter_code
_entity_poly.pdbx_strand_id
1 'polypeptide(L)' 'MSDKVADVKEGDQVSWKWGSGHPSGTVAEVVTEGKAQVTSNRGNTITRNAREGDPAVVITPKGNDVVKLAHELDKEE' A
#
# COMPACT_ATOMS: atom_id res chain seq x y z
N MET A 1 -17.72 -1.29 -14.29
CA MET A 1 -16.98 -1.84 -13.13
C MET A 1 -16.65 -0.66 -12.25
N SER A 2 -16.98 -0.69 -10.97
CA SER A 2 -16.76 0.48 -10.11
C SER A 2 -15.27 0.71 -9.91
N ASP A 3 -14.76 1.76 -10.55
CA ASP A 3 -13.48 2.41 -10.26
C ASP A 3 -13.44 2.79 -8.77
N LYS A 4 -13.07 1.85 -7.92
CA LYS A 4 -12.47 2.16 -6.64
C LYS A 4 -10.98 2.42 -6.90
N VAL A 5 -10.70 3.49 -7.63
CA VAL A 5 -9.40 4.15 -7.49
C VAL A 5 -9.47 4.72 -6.09
N ALA A 6 -8.96 3.97 -5.12
CA ALA A 6 -8.90 4.45 -3.76
C ALA A 6 -8.01 5.70 -3.80
N ASP A 7 -8.61 6.87 -3.62
CA ASP A 7 -7.93 8.15 -3.46
C ASP A 7 -7.21 8.11 -2.11
N VAL A 8 -6.10 7.38 -2.11
CA VAL A 8 -5.22 7.14 -0.97
C VAL A 8 -4.14 8.19 -1.02
N LYS A 9 -3.96 8.88 0.10
CA LYS A 9 -2.94 9.91 0.30
C LYS A 9 -2.08 9.57 1.50
N GLU A 10 -0.90 10.17 1.56
CA GLU A 10 -0.02 10.07 2.72
C GLU A 10 -0.75 10.49 4.00
N GLY A 11 -0.53 9.72 5.06
CA GLY A 11 -1.19 9.88 6.36
C GLY A 11 -2.54 9.19 6.50
N ASP A 12 -3.15 8.68 5.42
CA ASP A 12 -4.39 7.91 5.53
C ASP A 12 -4.16 6.62 6.33
N GLN A 13 -5.17 6.22 7.10
CA GLN A 13 -5.22 4.88 7.66
C GLN A 13 -5.88 3.93 6.65
N VAL A 14 -5.20 2.83 6.36
CA VAL A 14 -5.64 1.83 5.39
C VAL A 14 -5.53 0.43 5.97
N SER A 15 -6.33 -0.48 5.46
CA SER A 15 -6.25 -1.91 5.74
C SER A 15 -6.24 -2.72 4.44
N TRP A 16 -5.80 -3.97 4.50
CA TRP A 16 -5.79 -4.86 3.34
C TRP A 16 -5.96 -6.31 3.75
N LYS A 17 -6.43 -7.15 2.83
CA LYS A 17 -6.59 -8.57 3.09
C LYS A 17 -5.24 -9.30 3.10
N TRP A 18 -4.98 -10.06 4.16
CA TRP A 18 -3.84 -10.98 4.25
C TRP A 18 -4.28 -12.33 4.84
N GLY A 19 -4.49 -13.33 3.99
CA GLY A 19 -5.08 -14.60 4.39
C GLY A 19 -6.49 -14.39 4.96
N SER A 20 -6.69 -14.78 6.23
CA SER A 20 -7.93 -14.53 6.98
C SER A 20 -7.91 -13.21 7.78
N GLY A 21 -6.78 -12.51 7.84
CA GLY A 21 -6.62 -11.26 8.58
C GLY A 21 -6.79 -10.00 7.72
N HIS A 22 -7.01 -8.88 8.41
CA HIS A 22 -6.97 -7.52 7.87
C HIS A 22 -6.01 -6.67 8.71
N PRO A 23 -4.69 -6.76 8.46
CA PRO A 23 -3.76 -5.78 9.01
C PRO A 23 -4.12 -4.36 8.53
N SER A 24 -3.82 -3.38 9.37
CA SER A 24 -3.92 -1.95 9.06
C SER A 24 -2.58 -1.25 9.26
N GLY A 25 -2.44 -0.08 8.65
CA GLY A 25 -1.27 0.77 8.76
C GLY A 25 -1.53 2.16 8.19
N THR A 26 -0.53 3.03 8.33
CA THR A 26 -0.58 4.40 7.80
C THR A 26 0.15 4.47 6.47
N VAL A 27 -0.42 5.19 5.51
CA VAL A 27 0.23 5.44 4.22
C VAL A 27 1.43 6.36 4.43
N ALA A 28 2.60 5.88 4.02
CA ALA A 28 3.86 6.61 4.12
C ALA A 28 4.23 7.31 2.81
N GLU A 29 3.93 6.69 1.67
CA GLU A 29 4.24 7.22 0.33
C GLU A 29 3.25 6.68 -0.71
N VAL A 30 2.88 7.50 -1.69
CA VAL A 30 2.08 7.10 -2.85
C VAL A 30 2.88 7.34 -4.13
N VAL A 31 3.24 6.25 -4.80
CA VAL A 31 4.01 6.27 -6.05
C VAL A 31 3.05 6.07 -7.22
N THR A 32 2.80 7.14 -7.98
CA THR A 32 1.91 7.13 -9.15
C THR A 32 2.58 6.64 -10.43
N GLU A 33 3.90 6.79 -10.54
CA GLU A 33 4.69 6.32 -11.68
C GLU A 33 5.97 5.62 -11.21
N GLY A 34 6.38 4.57 -11.93
CA GLY A 34 7.59 3.82 -11.62
C GLY A 34 7.37 2.71 -10.59
N LYS A 35 8.25 2.62 -9.57
CA LYS A 35 8.26 1.51 -8.61
C LYS A 35 8.42 2.01 -7.18
N ALA A 36 7.58 1.48 -6.28
CA ALA A 36 7.74 1.62 -4.84
C ALA A 36 8.56 0.45 -4.30
N GLN A 37 9.42 0.72 -3.31
CA GLN A 37 10.30 -0.28 -2.71
C GLN A 37 10.36 -0.13 -1.20
N VAL A 38 10.29 -1.26 -0.49
CA VAL A 38 10.52 -1.34 0.95
C VAL A 38 11.55 -2.43 1.24
N THR A 39 12.36 -2.21 2.27
CA THR A 39 13.31 -3.23 2.75
C THR A 39 12.75 -3.86 4.02
N SER A 40 12.54 -5.17 4.00
CA SER A 40 12.12 -5.91 5.19
C SER A 40 13.24 -5.95 6.25
N ASN A 41 12.89 -6.17 7.52
CA ASN A 41 13.87 -6.34 8.60
C ASN A 41 14.82 -7.54 8.40
N ARG A 42 14.56 -8.42 7.42
CA ARG A 42 15.45 -9.53 7.03
C ARG A 42 16.38 -9.18 5.86
N GLY A 43 16.40 -7.94 5.41
CA GLY A 43 17.26 -7.46 4.32
C GLY A 43 16.73 -7.71 2.91
N ASN A 44 15.54 -8.30 2.75
CA ASN A 44 14.94 -8.49 1.44
C ASN A 44 14.23 -7.22 0.97
N THR A 45 14.47 -6.82 -0.28
CA THR A 45 13.74 -5.71 -0.93
C THR A 45 12.47 -6.23 -1.59
N ILE A 46 11.35 -5.58 -1.27
CA ILE A 46 10.03 -5.86 -1.85
C ILE A 46 9.72 -4.69 -2.78
N THR A 47 9.32 -4.99 -4.03
CA THR A 47 9.03 -3.98 -5.05
C THR A 47 7.62 -4.17 -5.61
N ARG A 48 6.93 -3.05 -5.89
CA ARG A 48 5.71 -3.00 -6.70
C ARG A 48 5.81 -1.88 -7.72
N ASN A 49 5.36 -2.16 -8.94
CA ASN A 49 5.28 -1.16 -10.00
C ASN A 49 3.92 -0.48 -9.93
N ALA A 50 3.93 0.85 -9.92
CA ALA A 50 2.72 1.65 -10.06
C ALA A 50 2.11 1.44 -11.45
N ARG A 51 0.80 1.64 -11.55
CA ARG A 51 0.04 1.59 -12.80
C ARG A 51 -0.83 2.83 -12.91
N GLU A 52 -1.17 3.18 -14.14
CA GLU A 52 -2.13 4.25 -14.39
C GLU A 52 -3.46 3.94 -13.69
N GLY A 53 -3.91 4.85 -12.82
CA GLY A 53 -5.11 4.68 -11.99
C GLY A 53 -4.97 3.70 -10.81
N ASP A 54 -3.81 3.10 -10.60
CA ASP A 54 -3.55 2.14 -9.52
C ASP A 54 -2.11 2.32 -8.98
N PRO A 55 -1.88 3.37 -8.18
CA PRO A 55 -0.56 3.67 -7.67
C PRO A 55 -0.05 2.58 -6.72
N ALA A 56 1.27 2.48 -6.61
CA ALA A 56 1.90 1.66 -5.59
C ALA A 56 2.01 2.48 -4.29
N VAL A 57 1.58 1.90 -3.19
CA VAL A 57 1.45 2.57 -1.89
C VAL A 57 2.37 1.90 -0.89
N VAL A 58 3.25 2.68 -0.27
CA VAL A 58 4.06 2.26 0.87
C VAL A 58 3.25 2.49 2.14
N ILE A 59 3.17 1.47 2.99
CA ILE A 59 2.38 1.48 4.22
C ILE A 59 3.26 1.08 5.38
N THR A 60 3.17 1.83 6.48
CA THR A 60 3.85 1.56 7.75
C THR A 60 2.84 1.00 8.77
N PRO A 61 2.72 -0.33 8.89
CA PRO A 61 1.95 -0.98 9.94
C PRO A 61 2.79 -1.18 11.21
N LYS A 62 2.21 -1.81 12.24
CA LYS A 62 2.96 -2.34 13.38
C LYS A 62 3.86 -3.51 12.92
N GLY A 63 5.09 -3.20 12.49
CA GLY A 63 6.06 -4.21 12.09
C GLY A 63 7.00 -3.73 10.98
N ASN A 64 6.98 -4.44 9.84
CA ASN A 64 7.75 -4.06 8.66
C ASN A 64 6.88 -3.22 7.74
N ASP A 65 7.49 -2.24 7.07
CA ASP A 65 6.86 -1.56 5.95
C ASP A 65 6.50 -2.56 4.85
N VAL A 66 5.38 -2.28 4.19
CA VAL A 66 4.88 -3.07 3.07
C VAL A 66 4.59 -2.17 1.89
N VAL A 67 4.54 -2.79 0.71
CA VAL A 67 4.11 -2.13 -0.51
C VAL A 67 2.93 -2.88 -1.12
N LYS A 68 1.87 -2.14 -1.45
CA LYS A 68 0.60 -2.62 -2.00
C LYS A 68 0.17 -1.77 -3.19
N LEU A 69 -0.75 -2.26 -4.01
CA LEU A 69 -1.43 -1.43 -5.00
C LEU A 69 -2.69 -0.82 -4.38
N ALA A 70 -3.08 0.38 -4.81
CA ALA A 70 -4.19 1.11 -4.23
C ALA A 70 -5.51 0.32 -4.25
N HIS A 71 -5.77 -0.46 -5.30
CA HIS A 71 -6.97 -1.31 -5.36
C HIS A 71 -6.99 -2.46 -4.34
N GLU A 72 -5.86 -2.78 -3.69
CA GLU A 72 -5.78 -3.78 -2.61
C GLU A 72 -6.18 -3.19 -1.25
N LEU A 73 -6.39 -1.87 -1.16
CA LEU A 73 -6.54 -1.15 0.10
C LEU A 73 -7.98 -0.74 0.35
N ASP A 74 -8.38 -0.90 1.60
CA ASP A 74 -9.60 -0.33 2.17
C ASP A 74 -9.20 0.85 3.07
N LYS A 75 -9.64 2.05 2.72
CA LYS A 75 -9.40 3.28 3.48
C LYS A 75 -10.40 3.38 4.63
N GLU A 76 -9.90 3.70 5.83
CA GLU A 76 -10.72 4.07 6.98
C GLU A 76 -10.97 5.58 6.92
N GLU A 77 -12.23 6.02 7.04
CA GLU A 77 -12.61 7.45 7.09
C GLU A 77 -12.43 8.07 8.48
#